data_AF-A0A1W9UAZ9-F1
#
_entry.id   AF-A0A1W9UAZ9-F1
#
_cell.length_a   1.000
_cell.length_b   1.000
_cell.length_c   1.000
_cell.angle_alpha   90.00
_cell.angle_beta   90.00
_cell.angle_gamma   90.00
#
_symmetry.space_group_name_H-M   'P 1'
#
loop_
_entity.id
_entity.type
_entity.pdbx_description
1 polymer ?
#
loop_
_entity_poly.entity_id
_entity_poly.type
_entity_poly.pdbx_seq_one_letter_code
_entity_poly.pdbx_strand_id
1 'polypeptide(L)'
;MALGSDRGYGYVHAKEQLFRPLGDANPVPELAELEERLMHDCNELEIGPMGFGGQTTVFGVKIGAYHRLPACYFVSVAYNCWACRRWTMTVRDKQVEYE
;
A
#
# COMPACT_ATOMS: atom_id res chain seq x y z
N MET A 1 1.27 0.79 3.28
CA MET A 1 1.92 1.48 4.41
C MET A 1 0.87 1.87 5.43
N ALA A 2 1.18 1.83 6.72
CA ALA A 2 0.34 2.33 7.78
C ALA A 2 1.05 3.47 8.54
N LEU A 3 0.37 4.61 8.67
CA LEU A 3 0.79 5.75 9.47
C LEU A 3 0.01 5.74 10.80
N GLY A 4 0.70 5.70 11.93
CA GLY A 4 0.08 5.53 13.24
C GLY A 4 -0.03 4.05 13.65
N SER A 5 -1.12 3.69 14.34
CA SER A 5 -1.29 2.40 15.02
C SER A 5 -0.32 2.19 16.20
N ASP A 6 -0.22 0.95 16.66
CA ASP A 6 0.79 0.47 17.59
C ASP A 6 1.86 -0.36 16.87
N ARG A 7 2.84 -0.83 17.64
CA ARG A 7 4.02 -1.54 17.11
C ARG A 7 3.69 -2.89 16.45
N GLY A 8 2.57 -3.52 16.80
CA GLY A 8 2.13 -4.80 16.26
C GLY A 8 1.14 -4.61 15.11
N TYR A 9 0.04 -3.91 15.37
CA TYR A 9 -1.05 -3.73 14.40
C TYR A 9 -0.63 -2.90 13.18
N GLY A 10 0.37 -2.02 13.30
CA GLY A 10 0.92 -1.29 12.15
C GLY A 10 1.34 -2.22 11.00
N TYR A 11 1.91 -3.40 11.29
CA TYR A 11 2.29 -4.38 10.27
C TYR A 11 1.08 -5.00 9.57
N VAL A 12 0.02 -5.31 10.32
CA VAL A 12 -1.24 -5.86 9.79
C VAL A 12 -1.88 -4.83 8.86
N HIS A 13 -2.05 -3.60 9.34
CA HIS A 13 -2.62 -2.51 8.57
C HIS A 13 -1.81 -2.17 7.31
N ALA A 14 -0.48 -2.20 7.39
CA ALA A 14 0.36 -1.98 6.23
C ALA A 14 0.16 -3.07 5.17
N LYS A 15 -0.08 -4.32 5.59
CA LYS A 15 -0.37 -5.46 4.71
C LYS A 15 -1.77 -5.35 4.10
N GLU A 16 -2.77 -4.91 4.86
CA GLU A 16 -4.14 -4.69 4.38
C GLU A 16 -4.20 -3.68 3.23
N GLN A 17 -3.33 -2.67 3.24
CA GLN A 17 -3.24 -1.72 2.12
C GLN A 17 -2.89 -2.38 0.78
N LEU A 18 -2.29 -3.58 0.77
CA LEU A 18 -1.97 -4.29 -0.48
C LEU A 18 -3.19 -5.00 -1.11
N PHE A 19 -4.34 -4.99 -0.43
CA PHE A 19 -5.60 -5.48 -1.00
C PHE A 19 -6.30 -4.43 -1.86
N ARG A 20 -5.93 -3.15 -1.71
CA ARG A 20 -6.42 -2.06 -2.54
C ARG A 20 -6.04 -2.27 -4.02
N PRO A 21 -6.96 -2.02 -4.98
CA PRO A 21 -6.64 -2.05 -6.39
C PRO A 21 -5.53 -1.06 -6.75
N LEU A 22 -4.71 -1.38 -7.75
CA LEU A 22 -3.58 -0.54 -8.12
C LEU A 22 -4.03 0.85 -8.59
N GLY A 23 -5.11 0.91 -9.37
CA GLY A 23 -5.67 2.15 -9.91
C GLY A 23 -6.57 2.93 -8.94
N ASP A 24 -6.73 2.49 -7.69
CA ASP A 24 -7.46 3.29 -6.70
C ASP A 24 -6.64 4.50 -6.23
N ALA A 25 -7.32 5.48 -5.64
CA ALA A 25 -6.69 6.61 -4.97
C ALA A 25 -7.20 6.71 -3.53
N ASN A 26 -6.38 7.27 -2.64
CA ASN A 26 -6.82 7.49 -1.27
C ASN A 26 -8.03 8.45 -1.22
N PRO A 27 -9.07 8.16 -0.43
CA PRO A 27 -10.17 9.11 -0.26
C PRO A 27 -9.77 10.38 0.51
N VAL A 28 -8.67 10.35 1.28
CA VAL A 28 -8.14 11.52 1.99
C VAL A 28 -7.16 12.25 1.06
N PRO A 29 -7.44 13.52 0.66
CA PRO A 29 -6.63 14.23 -0.33
C PRO A 29 -5.15 14.33 0.01
N GLU A 30 -4.81 14.60 1.27
CA GLU A 30 -3.44 14.73 1.75
C GLU A 30 -2.67 13.40 1.67
N LEU A 31 -3.38 12.28 1.86
CA LEU A 31 -2.78 10.95 1.70
C LEU A 31 -2.68 10.55 0.23
N ALA A 32 -3.62 10.97 -0.61
CA ALA A 32 -3.55 10.73 -2.06
C ALA A 32 -2.35 11.47 -2.69
N GLU A 33 -2.16 12.74 -2.32
CA GLU A 33 -0.98 13.53 -2.75
C GLU A 33 0.32 12.88 -2.25
N LEU A 34 0.32 12.36 -1.01
CA LEU A 34 1.48 11.63 -0.49
C LEU A 34 1.75 10.31 -1.22
N GLU A 35 0.69 9.55 -1.58
CA GLU A 35 0.80 8.33 -2.39
C GLU A 35 1.43 8.63 -3.76
N GLU A 36 0.97 9.69 -4.44
CA GLU A 36 1.47 10.11 -5.74
C GLU A 36 2.92 10.60 -5.66
N ARG A 37 3.23 11.50 -4.71
CA ARG A 37 4.58 12.02 -4.52
C ARG A 37 5.57 10.91 -4.22
N LEU A 38 5.26 9.99 -3.30
CA LEU A 38 6.16 8.88 -2.98
C LEU A 38 6.35 7.94 -4.16
N MET A 39 5.30 7.71 -4.98
CA MET A 39 5.44 6.92 -6.20
C MET A 39 6.39 7.59 -7.19
N HIS A 40 6.29 8.90 -7.37
CA HIS A 40 7.21 9.69 -8.18
C HIS A 40 8.65 9.60 -7.64
N ASP A 41 8.86 9.98 -6.39
CA ASP A 41 10.17 10.02 -5.74
C ASP A 41 10.86 8.64 -5.77
N CYS A 42 10.11 7.56 -5.54
CA CYS A 42 10.66 6.20 -5.62
C CYS A 42 11.10 5.81 -7.03
N ASN A 43 10.42 6.31 -8.07
CA ASN A 43 10.76 6.02 -9.47
C ASN A 43 11.90 6.90 -10.00
N GLU A 44 12.16 8.05 -9.38
CA GLU A 44 13.35 8.88 -9.64
C GLU A 44 14.66 8.24 -9.13
N LEU A 45 14.59 7.21 -8.28
CA LEU A 45 15.78 6.53 -7.76
C LEU A 45 16.53 5.70 -8.81
N GLU A 46 15.93 5.49 -9.99
CA GLU A 46 16.49 4.72 -11.10
C GLU A 46 16.93 3.28 -10.75
N ILE A 47 16.44 2.71 -9.64
CA ILE A 47 16.76 1.34 -9.19
C ILE A 47 16.20 0.32 -10.20
N GLY A 48 15.04 0.61 -10.77
CA GLY A 48 14.32 -0.27 -11.69
C GLY A 48 13.90 -1.63 -11.11
N PRO A 49 13.36 -2.52 -11.96
CA PRO A 49 12.92 -3.84 -11.54
C PRO A 49 14.09 -4.68 -11.04
N MET A 50 13.95 -5.26 -9.84
CA MET A 50 14.97 -6.15 -9.23
C MET A 50 16.37 -5.52 -9.08
N GLY A 51 16.49 -4.19 -9.18
CA GLY A 51 17.78 -3.50 -9.08
C GLY A 51 18.62 -3.49 -10.35
N PHE A 52 18.06 -3.85 -11.51
CA PHE A 52 18.76 -3.84 -12.80
C PHE A 52 18.80 -2.47 -13.48
N GLY A 53 18.35 -1.42 -12.80
CA GLY A 53 18.25 -0.07 -13.35
C GLY A 53 16.95 0.17 -14.11
N GLY A 54 16.59 1.44 -14.27
CA GLY A 54 15.45 1.90 -15.05
C GLY A 54 14.47 2.76 -14.25
N GLN A 55 13.51 3.36 -14.97
CA GLN A 55 12.63 4.41 -14.46
C GLN A 55 11.46 3.91 -13.58
N THR A 56 11.26 2.61 -13.45
CA THR A 56 10.12 2.05 -12.70
C THR A 56 10.60 1.09 -11.63
N THR A 57 10.65 1.59 -10.40
CA THR A 57 10.99 0.85 -9.18
C THR A 57 9.73 0.36 -8.46
N VAL A 58 8.67 1.17 -8.43
CA VAL A 58 7.40 0.84 -7.79
C VAL A 58 6.23 1.05 -8.74
N PHE A 59 5.25 0.14 -8.69
CA PHE A 59 4.02 0.25 -9.47
C PHE A 59 2.93 1.08 -8.79
N GLY A 60 3.04 1.26 -7.47
CA GLY A 60 2.07 2.05 -6.71
C GLY A 60 2.40 2.07 -5.22
N VAL A 61 1.95 3.13 -4.56
CA VAL A 61 2.07 3.33 -3.12
C VAL A 61 0.66 3.44 -2.54
N LYS A 62 0.38 2.70 -1.46
CA LYS A 62 -0.92 2.70 -0.77
C LYS A 62 -0.71 2.96 0.72
N ILE A 63 -1.42 3.94 1.26
CA ILE A 63 -1.24 4.46 2.62
C ILE A 63 -2.57 4.42 3.37
N GLY A 64 -2.55 3.95 4.61
CA GLY A 64 -3.65 4.12 5.56
C GLY A 64 -3.18 4.91 6.77
N ALA A 65 -4.03 5.78 7.30
CA ALA A 65 -3.78 6.50 8.56
C ALA A 65 -4.65 5.91 9.68
N TYR A 66 -4.05 5.71 10.84
CA TYR A 66 -4.65 5.02 11.98
C TYR A 66 -4.42 5.81 13.28
N HIS A 67 -5.31 5.62 14.25
CA HIS A 67 -5.11 6.16 15.59
C HIS A 67 -3.82 5.62 16.22
N ARG A 68 -3.20 6.41 17.10
CA ARG A 68 -1.92 6.09 17.73
C ARG A 68 -1.84 6.66 19.13
N LEU A 69 -0.97 6.10 19.97
CA LEU A 69 -0.59 6.74 21.22
C LEU A 69 0.08 8.10 20.93
N PRO A 70 -0.29 9.21 21.60
CA PRO A 70 0.29 10.53 21.31
C PRO A 70 1.83 10.57 21.43
N ALA A 71 2.39 9.80 22.36
CA ALA A 71 3.83 9.72 22.62
C ALA A 71 4.64 8.90 21.59
N CYS A 72 3.99 8.23 20.63
CA CYS A 72 4.69 7.42 19.63
C CYS A 72 4.12 7.65 18.23
N TYR A 73 4.98 7.72 17.21
CA TYR A 73 4.57 7.80 15.81
C TYR A 73 5.17 6.63 15.04
N PHE A 74 4.39 5.56 14.87
CA PHE A 74 4.81 4.39 14.11
C PHE A 74 4.49 4.58 12.62
N VAL A 75 5.42 4.15 11.77
CA VAL A 75 5.23 4.04 10.33
C VAL A 75 5.64 2.64 9.93
N SER A 76 4.68 1.85 9.46
CA SER A 76 4.90 0.47 9.05
C SER A 76 4.81 0.34 7.53
N VAL A 77 5.87 -0.20 6.92
CA VAL A 77 5.95 -0.42 5.48
C VAL A 77 5.84 -1.92 5.20
N ALA A 78 4.97 -2.27 4.25
CA ALA A 78 4.87 -3.60 3.68
C ALA A 78 4.92 -3.45 2.15
N TYR A 79 5.53 -4.42 1.48
CA TYR A 79 5.64 -4.43 0.03
C TYR A 79 5.03 -5.72 -0.55
N ASN A 80 4.54 -5.62 -1.78
CA ASN A 80 4.20 -6.78 -2.61
C ASN A 80 5.32 -6.95 -3.65
N CYS A 81 5.75 -8.18 -3.87
CA CYS A 81 6.75 -8.46 -4.89
C CYS A 81 6.08 -8.68 -6.25
N TRP A 82 6.88 -9.02 -7.26
CA TRP A 82 6.38 -9.42 -8.58
C TRP A 82 5.33 -10.55 -8.52
N ALA A 83 5.48 -11.48 -7.57
CA ALA A 83 4.54 -12.59 -7.40
C ALA A 83 3.28 -12.15 -6.63
N CYS A 84 2.51 -11.23 -7.24
CA CYS A 84 1.22 -10.76 -6.73
C CYS A 84 0.17 -11.87 -6.85
N ARG A 85 0.14 -12.74 -5.83
CA ARG A 85 -0.78 -13.89 -5.73
C ARG A 85 -1.96 -13.52 -4.85
N ARG A 86 -2.90 -12.76 -5.41
CA ARG A 86 -4.13 -12.33 -4.75
C ARG A 86 -5.32 -12.61 -5.66
N TRP A 87 -6.41 -13.05 -5.06
CA TRP A 87 -7.70 -13.21 -5.72
C TRP A 87 -8.80 -12.90 -4.70
N THR A 88 -9.90 -12.29 -5.14
CA THR A 88 -11.04 -12.00 -4.28
C THR A 88 -12.21 -12.89 -4.70
N MET A 89 -12.88 -13.49 -3.73
CA MET A 89 -14.14 -14.21 -3.95
C MET A 89 -15.18 -13.64 -3.02
N THR A 90 -16.25 -13.10 -3.59
CA THR A 90 -17.38 -12.54 -2.85
C THR A 90 -18.55 -13.51 -2.93
N VAL A 91 -19.12 -13.86 -1.77
CA VAL A 91 -20.30 -14.74 -1.69
C VAL A 91 -21.47 -13.94 -1.13
N ARG A 92 -22.55 -13.78 -1.91
CA ARG A 92 -23.81 -13.13 -1.48
C ARG A 92 -24.99 -13.93 -1.97
N ASP A 93 -25.96 -14.21 -1.11
CA ASP A 93 -27.22 -14.87 -1.49
C ASP A 93 -27.06 -16.16 -2.34
N LYS A 94 -26.07 -16.99 -1.99
CA LYS A 94 -25.66 -18.21 -2.72
C LYS A 94 -25.08 -17.97 -4.13
N GLN A 95 -24.82 -16.72 -4.49
CA GLN A 95 -24.07 -16.33 -5.68
C GLN A 95 -22.59 -16.13 -5.31
N VAL A 96 -21.70 -16.51 -6.23
CA VAL A 96 -20.25 -16.39 -6.07
C VAL A 96 -19.72 -15.52 -7.20
N GLU A 97 -19.06 -14.44 -6.84
CA GLU A 97 -18.39 -13.50 -7.75
C GLU A 97 -16.88 -13.52 -7.49
N TYR A 98 -16.10 -13.41 -8.56
CA TYR A 98 -14.64 -13.39 -8.51
C TYR A 98 -14.14 -12.05 -9.03
N GLU A 99 -13.18 -11.46 -8.33
CA GLU A 99 -12.49 -10.20 -8.68
C GLU A 99 -10.97 -10.34 -8.55
#